data_AF-A0A352NT70-F1
#
_entry.id   AF-A0A352NT70-F1
#
_cell.length_a   1.000
_cell.length_b   1.000
_cell.length_c   1.000
_cell.angle_alpha   90.00
_cell.angle_beta   90.00
_cell.angle_gamma   90.00
#
_symmetry.space_group_name_H-M   'P 1'
#
loop_
_entity.id
_entity.type
_entity.pdbx_description
1 polymer ?
#
loop_
_entity_poly.entity_id
_entity_poly.type
_entity_poly.pdbx_seq_one_letter_code
_entity_poly.pdbx_strand_id
1 'polypeptide(L)'
;MKCNVEFAVNDRIEIEIGGQIYKSNIQDLSDDYIGISIPVNNHKYVALKKGDKIDAIYYSGKNIYGFHTIVIGRRIEKIFIIMIKRPEEIEIIQRRNFVRVPVFLNVLCAVVPAAGDLHNLDNQVEVFKACSLDMSGGGMKIAADGRLKYKLKIGDIIMVTIPMKDD
;
A
#
# COMPACT_ATOMS: atom_id res chain seq x y z
N MET A 1 1.04 24.80 -9.26
CA MET A 1 1.80 24.15 -10.35
C MET A 1 0.92 23.00 -10.83
N LYS A 2 0.47 22.97 -12.09
CA LYS A 2 -0.35 21.84 -12.57
C LYS A 2 0.54 20.60 -12.62
N CYS A 3 0.20 19.59 -11.84
CA CYS A 3 0.91 18.33 -11.86
C CYS A 3 0.46 17.55 -13.10
N ASN A 4 1.34 17.37 -14.09
CA ASN A 4 1.08 16.47 -15.20
C ASN A 4 1.45 15.05 -14.77
N VAL A 5 0.46 14.17 -14.64
CA VAL A 5 0.65 12.73 -14.49
C VAL A 5 0.15 12.03 -15.75
N GLU A 6 0.93 11.08 -16.22
CA GLU A 6 0.53 10.22 -17.32
C GLU A 6 -0.02 8.92 -16.71
N PHE A 7 -1.29 8.64 -17.00
CA PHE A 7 -1.94 7.40 -16.58
C PHE A 7 -1.54 6.28 -17.54
N ALA A 8 -1.33 5.06 -17.02
CA ALA A 8 -1.06 3.88 -17.84
C ALA A 8 -2.05 2.76 -17.55
N VAL A 9 -2.37 1.97 -18.59
CA VAL A 9 -3.19 0.76 -18.47
C VAL A 9 -2.44 -0.27 -17.63
N ASN A 10 -3.19 -1.06 -16.85
CA ASN A 10 -2.71 -2.03 -15.85
C ASN A 10 -2.13 -1.44 -14.57
N ASP A 11 -1.99 -0.12 -14.48
CA ASP A 11 -1.57 0.50 -13.23
C ASP A 11 -2.66 0.42 -12.16
N ARG A 12 -2.21 0.38 -10.91
CA ARG A 12 -3.08 0.36 -9.74
C ARG A 12 -3.68 1.75 -9.49
N ILE A 13 -4.96 1.75 -9.20
CA ILE A 13 -5.70 2.91 -8.71
C ILE A 13 -6.56 2.50 -7.52
N GLU A 14 -6.69 3.36 -6.53
CA GLU A 14 -7.57 3.12 -5.40
C GLU A 14 -8.66 4.17 -5.36
N ILE A 15 -9.86 3.74 -4.97
CA ILE A 15 -11.00 4.63 -4.76
C ILE A 15 -11.30 4.68 -3.27
N GLU A 16 -11.33 5.88 -2.70
CA GLU A 16 -11.66 6.12 -1.32
C GLU A 16 -13.13 6.51 -1.18
N ILE A 17 -13.87 5.78 -0.33
CA ILE A 17 -15.29 5.98 -0.10
C ILE A 17 -15.55 5.78 1.39
N GLY A 18 -16.03 6.82 2.08
CA GLY A 18 -16.35 6.74 3.52
C GLY A 18 -15.17 6.31 4.39
N GLY A 19 -13.95 6.75 4.05
CA GLY A 19 -12.71 6.39 4.73
C GLY A 19 -12.22 4.95 4.47
N GLN A 20 -12.85 4.22 3.55
CA GLN A 20 -12.42 2.89 3.11
C GLN A 20 -11.76 2.94 1.75
N ILE A 21 -10.66 2.21 1.59
CA ILE A 21 -9.88 2.16 0.35
C ILE A 21 -10.26 0.91 -0.45
N TYR A 22 -10.78 1.10 -1.68
CA TYR A 22 -11.10 0.03 -2.62
C TYR A 22 -10.06 -0.03 -3.72
N LYS A 23 -9.43 -1.20 -3.88
CA LYS A 23 -8.38 -1.40 -4.90
C LYS A 23 -9.01 -1.67 -6.25
N SER A 24 -8.43 -1.08 -7.29
CA SER A 24 -8.77 -1.30 -8.68
C SER A 24 -7.52 -1.16 -9.56
N ASN A 25 -7.63 -1.49 -10.84
CA ASN A 25 -6.62 -1.24 -11.85
C ASN A 25 -7.23 -0.52 -13.05
N ILE A 26 -6.42 0.30 -13.72
CA ILE A 26 -6.80 0.96 -14.98
C ILE A 26 -6.88 -0.08 -16.08
N GLN A 27 -8.01 -0.13 -16.77
CA GLN A 27 -8.31 -1.06 -17.87
C GLN A 27 -8.29 -0.39 -19.23
N ASP A 28 -8.60 0.91 -19.26
CA ASP A 28 -8.76 1.66 -20.50
C ASP A 28 -8.48 3.16 -20.27
N LEU A 29 -8.07 3.86 -21.31
CA LEU A 29 -7.75 5.29 -21.27
C LEU A 29 -8.25 5.99 -22.53
N SER A 30 -8.83 7.16 -22.33
CA SER A 30 -9.32 8.04 -23.39
C SER A 30 -9.06 9.49 -23.02
N ASP A 31 -9.23 10.41 -23.98
CA ASP A 31 -9.10 11.85 -23.76
C ASP A 31 -10.02 12.40 -22.67
N ASP A 32 -11.20 11.79 -22.50
CA ASP A 32 -12.23 12.26 -21.57
C ASP A 32 -12.32 11.43 -20.28
N TYR A 33 -11.79 10.21 -20.27
CA TYR A 33 -12.04 9.25 -19.18
C TYR A 33 -10.88 8.31 -18.86
N ILE A 34 -10.95 7.76 -17.64
CA ILE A 34 -10.14 6.65 -17.17
C ILE A 34 -11.09 5.49 -16.91
N GLY A 35 -10.86 4.36 -17.57
CA GLY A 35 -11.61 3.12 -17.37
C GLY A 35 -10.94 2.29 -16.29
N ILE A 36 -11.66 1.95 -15.22
CA ILE A 36 -11.14 1.15 -14.11
C ILE A 36 -11.96 -0.14 -13.94
N SER A 37 -11.32 -1.18 -13.41
CA SER A 37 -12.05 -2.38 -12.97
C SER A 37 -12.99 -2.04 -11.79
N ILE A 38 -13.94 -2.92 -11.47
CA ILE A 38 -14.80 -2.72 -10.30
C ILE A 38 -13.91 -2.67 -9.04
N PRO A 39 -13.92 -1.59 -8.25
CA PRO A 39 -13.07 -1.50 -7.07
C PRO A 39 -13.49 -2.50 -5.99
N VAL A 40 -12.51 -3.11 -5.32
CA VAL A 40 -12.71 -4.18 -4.33
C VAL A 40 -11.99 -3.86 -3.03
N ASN A 41 -12.67 -4.06 -1.91
CA ASN A 41 -12.08 -4.08 -0.58
C ASN A 41 -12.50 -5.39 0.11
N ASN A 42 -11.54 -6.20 0.57
CA ASN A 42 -11.81 -7.45 1.30
C ASN A 42 -12.87 -8.36 0.64
N HIS A 43 -12.72 -8.61 -0.67
CA HIS A 43 -13.64 -9.39 -1.50
C HIS A 43 -15.05 -8.80 -1.67
N LYS A 44 -15.28 -7.57 -1.21
CA LYS A 44 -16.52 -6.83 -1.42
C LYS A 44 -16.31 -5.80 -2.52
N TYR A 45 -17.10 -5.93 -3.57
CA TYR A 45 -17.20 -4.94 -4.64
C TYR A 45 -17.92 -3.70 -4.13
N VAL A 46 -17.50 -2.52 -4.57
CA VAL A 46 -18.27 -1.29 -4.39
C VAL A 46 -19.03 -0.92 -5.65
N ALA A 47 -20.31 -0.60 -5.49
CA ALA A 47 -21.18 -0.21 -6.59
C ALA A 47 -21.13 1.31 -6.79
N LEU A 48 -20.34 1.76 -7.78
CA LEU A 48 -20.19 3.18 -8.14
C LEU A 48 -21.14 3.61 -9.28
N LYS A 49 -22.20 4.35 -8.99
CA LYS A 49 -23.21 4.78 -9.96
C LYS A 49 -22.75 6.01 -10.74
N LYS A 50 -23.31 6.21 -11.94
CA LYS A 50 -23.09 7.43 -12.71
C LYS A 50 -23.50 8.65 -11.86
N GLY A 51 -22.65 9.65 -11.80
CA GLY A 51 -22.82 10.85 -11.00
C GLY A 51 -22.17 10.79 -9.62
N ASP A 52 -21.72 9.61 -9.15
CA ASP A 52 -21.01 9.50 -7.88
C ASP A 52 -19.70 10.28 -7.95
N LYS A 53 -19.49 11.17 -6.97
CA LYS A 53 -18.21 11.85 -6.73
C LYS A 53 -17.33 10.93 -5.91
N ILE A 54 -16.09 10.75 -6.33
CA ILE A 54 -15.15 9.84 -5.72
C ILE A 54 -13.76 10.47 -5.60
N ASP A 55 -13.04 10.02 -4.58
CA ASP A 55 -11.64 10.37 -4.37
C ASP A 55 -10.79 9.20 -4.87
N ALA A 56 -9.83 9.50 -5.74
CA ALA A 56 -8.99 8.49 -6.37
C ALA A 56 -7.52 8.73 -6.02
N ILE A 57 -6.81 7.61 -5.84
CA ILE A 57 -5.40 7.57 -5.53
C ILE A 57 -4.72 6.74 -6.62
N TYR A 58 -3.84 7.38 -7.38
CA TYR A 58 -3.09 6.75 -8.46
C TYR A 58 -1.61 6.63 -8.09
N TYR A 59 -1.01 5.50 -8.45
CA TYR A 59 0.38 5.20 -8.17
C TYR A 59 1.17 5.25 -9.47
N SER A 60 2.16 6.15 -9.55
CA SER A 60 3.10 6.17 -10.68
C SER A 60 4.52 6.42 -10.19
N GLY A 61 5.40 5.46 -10.51
CA GLY A 61 6.78 5.44 -10.01
C GLY A 61 6.87 5.49 -8.48
N LYS A 62 7.52 6.52 -7.95
CA LYS A 62 7.68 6.75 -6.50
C LYS A 62 6.59 7.65 -5.91
N ASN A 63 5.79 8.28 -6.75
CA ASN A 63 4.81 9.28 -6.35
C ASN A 63 3.43 8.66 -6.20
N ILE A 64 2.64 9.27 -5.34
CA ILE A 64 1.23 8.97 -5.14
C ILE A 64 0.48 10.23 -5.53
N TYR A 65 -0.53 10.08 -6.37
CA TYR A 65 -1.33 11.18 -6.90
C TYR A 65 -2.75 11.06 -6.37
N GLY A 66 -3.28 12.12 -5.80
CA GLY A 66 -4.67 12.24 -5.36
C GLY A 66 -5.46 13.11 -6.30
N PHE A 67 -6.70 12.75 -6.58
CA PHE A 67 -7.61 13.61 -7.33
C PHE A 67 -9.07 13.28 -7.05
N HIS A 68 -9.92 14.30 -7.20
CA HIS A 68 -11.36 14.18 -7.17
C HIS A 68 -11.89 13.94 -8.59
N THR A 69 -12.85 13.02 -8.73
CA THR A 69 -13.49 12.79 -10.03
C THR A 69 -14.94 12.33 -9.86
N ILE A 70 -15.64 12.19 -10.98
CA ILE A 70 -17.00 11.69 -11.06
C ILE A 70 -17.07 10.44 -11.92
N VAL A 71 -17.93 9.52 -11.54
CA VAL A 71 -18.27 8.36 -12.36
C VAL A 71 -19.17 8.82 -13.49
N ILE A 72 -18.73 8.66 -14.74
CA ILE A 72 -19.47 9.11 -15.92
C ILE A 72 -20.28 7.99 -16.58
N GLY A 73 -19.97 6.73 -16.25
CA GLY A 73 -20.71 5.58 -16.74
C GLY A 73 -20.04 4.27 -16.44
N ARG A 74 -20.58 3.22 -17.04
CA ARG A 74 -20.04 1.86 -17.00
C ARG A 74 -20.21 1.24 -18.38
N ARG A 75 -19.29 0.38 -18.76
CA ARG A 75 -19.35 -0.41 -19.99
C ARG A 75 -19.09 -1.87 -19.66
N ILE A 76 -19.77 -2.74 -20.40
CA ILE A 76 -19.50 -4.17 -20.38
C ILE A 76 -18.82 -4.48 -21.72
N GLU A 77 -17.58 -4.96 -21.64
CA GLU A 77 -16.90 -5.59 -22.77
C GLU A 77 -16.68 -7.08 -22.45
N LYS A 78 -15.42 -7.55 -22.47
CA LYS A 78 -15.03 -8.84 -21.88
C LYS A 78 -15.05 -8.81 -20.35
N ILE A 79 -14.94 -7.61 -19.77
CA ILE A 79 -14.96 -7.33 -18.34
C ILE A 79 -15.84 -6.11 -18.04
N PHE A 80 -16.23 -5.94 -16.77
CA PHE A 80 -16.92 -4.74 -16.31
C PHE A 80 -15.93 -3.59 -16.11
N ILE A 81 -16.16 -2.48 -16.79
CA ILE A 81 -15.35 -1.26 -16.71
C ILE A 81 -16.22 -0.12 -16.16
N ILE A 82 -15.73 0.55 -15.14
CA ILE A 82 -16.29 1.79 -14.62
C ILE A 82 -15.51 2.94 -15.24
N MET A 83 -16.21 3.87 -15.88
CA MET A 83 -15.59 5.05 -16.49
C MET A 83 -15.68 6.21 -15.52
N ILE A 84 -14.54 6.77 -15.14
CA ILE A 84 -14.42 7.97 -14.32
C ILE A 84 -13.91 9.10 -15.21
N LYS A 85 -14.40 10.33 -15.02
CA LYS A 85 -13.94 11.49 -15.79
C LYS A 85 -12.44 11.68 -15.56
N ARG A 86 -11.69 12.11 -16.57
CA ARG A 86 -10.31 12.56 -16.31
C ARG A 86 -10.32 13.73 -15.31
N PRO A 87 -9.47 13.70 -14.28
CA PRO A 87 -9.42 14.77 -13.30
C PRO A 87 -8.90 16.07 -13.91
N GLU A 88 -9.50 17.18 -13.50
CA GLU A 88 -9.06 18.52 -13.91
C GLU A 88 -7.86 19.00 -13.08
N GLU A 89 -7.79 18.52 -11.83
CA GLU A 89 -6.76 18.86 -10.85
C GLU A 89 -6.23 17.58 -10.20
N ILE A 90 -4.91 17.54 -10.01
CA ILE A 90 -4.20 16.39 -9.46
C ILE A 90 -3.16 16.90 -8.48
N GLU A 91 -3.13 16.29 -7.31
CA GLU A 91 -2.21 16.64 -6.23
C GLU A 91 -1.24 15.50 -5.96
N ILE A 92 0.00 15.84 -5.60
CA ILE A 92 0.98 14.85 -5.14
C ILE A 92 0.77 14.63 -3.65
N ILE A 93 0.47 13.39 -3.25
CA ILE A 93 0.31 13.01 -1.86
C ILE A 93 1.64 12.48 -1.31
N GLN A 94 2.20 13.17 -0.31
CA GLN A 94 3.30 12.64 0.48
C GLN A 94 2.77 11.96 1.76
N ARG A 95 2.68 10.62 1.76
CA ARG A 95 2.20 9.84 2.93
C ARG A 95 3.32 9.42 3.89
N ARG A 96 4.59 9.64 3.55
CA ARG A 96 5.73 9.22 4.37
C ARG A 96 6.36 10.43 5.04
N ASN A 97 6.48 10.37 6.36
CA ASN A 97 7.22 11.36 7.15
C ASN A 97 8.75 11.15 7.09
N PHE A 98 9.20 9.96 6.67
CA PHE A 98 10.62 9.59 6.66
C PHE A 98 11.02 8.96 5.33
N VAL A 99 12.22 9.31 4.85
CA VAL A 99 12.85 8.69 3.68
C VAL A 99 13.19 7.23 4.01
N ARG A 100 12.98 6.34 3.05
CA ARG A 100 13.40 4.93 3.13
C ARG A 100 14.67 4.73 2.33
N VAL A 101 15.68 4.16 2.97
CA VAL A 101 16.94 3.74 2.35
C VAL A 101 16.88 2.24 2.12
N PRO A 102 17.08 1.75 0.88
CA PRO A 102 17.25 0.33 0.61
C PRO A 102 18.50 -0.17 1.33
N VAL A 103 18.33 -1.11 2.26
CA VAL A 103 19.42 -1.66 3.08
C VAL A 103 19.16 -3.15 3.22
N PHE A 104 20.12 -3.97 2.79
CA PHE A 104 20.04 -5.43 2.79
C PHE A 104 21.03 -6.02 3.80
N LEU A 105 20.56 -6.21 5.02
CA LEU A 105 21.33 -6.76 6.14
C LEU A 105 20.67 -8.04 6.63
N ASN A 106 21.49 -9.03 6.96
CA ASN A 106 21.02 -10.18 7.73
C ASN A 106 20.78 -9.73 9.16
N VAL A 107 19.53 -9.67 9.58
CA VAL A 107 19.12 -9.21 10.91
C VAL A 107 18.65 -10.40 11.75
N LEU A 108 18.81 -10.26 13.06
CA LEU A 108 18.26 -11.20 14.02
C LEU A 108 17.01 -10.58 14.65
N CYS A 109 15.90 -11.30 14.63
CA CYS A 109 14.61 -10.84 15.14
C CYS A 109 14.17 -11.71 16.31
N ALA A 110 13.52 -11.09 17.28
CA ALA A 110 13.00 -11.73 18.49
C ALA A 110 11.56 -11.27 18.71
N VAL A 111 10.62 -12.21 18.83
CA VAL A 111 9.22 -11.88 19.16
C VAL A 111 9.12 -11.67 20.68
N VAL A 112 8.69 -10.48 21.09
CA VAL A 112 8.54 -10.12 22.51
C VAL A 112 7.12 -10.52 22.97
N PRO A 113 6.99 -11.39 23.98
CA PRO A 113 5.68 -11.75 24.53
C PRO A 113 4.99 -10.53 25.12
N ALA A 114 3.68 -10.36 24.83
CA ALA A 114 2.88 -9.25 25.35
C ALA A 114 2.67 -9.29 26.89
N ALA A 115 2.88 -10.46 27.50
CA ALA A 115 2.79 -10.68 28.93
C ALA A 115 4.02 -11.47 29.40
N GLY A 116 5.05 -10.75 29.85
CA GLY A 116 6.27 -11.33 30.38
C GLY A 116 7.10 -10.25 31.06
N ASP A 117 7.76 -10.63 32.16
CA ASP A 117 8.74 -9.78 32.83
C ASP A 117 9.93 -9.56 31.87
N LEU A 118 10.17 -8.31 31.46
CA LEU A 118 11.27 -7.94 30.56
C LEU A 118 12.64 -8.28 31.14
N HIS A 119 12.71 -8.69 32.41
CA HIS A 119 13.92 -9.09 33.11
C HIS A 119 14.22 -10.60 33.05
N ASN A 120 13.34 -11.45 32.50
CA ASN A 120 13.54 -12.91 32.37
C ASN A 120 13.04 -13.46 31.01
N LEU A 121 13.73 -13.10 29.92
CA LEU A 121 13.37 -13.46 28.54
C LEU A 121 14.00 -14.78 28.02
N ASP A 122 14.96 -15.37 28.74
CA ASP A 122 15.86 -16.42 28.20
C ASP A 122 15.15 -17.68 27.67
N ASN A 123 13.93 -17.97 28.12
CA ASN A 123 13.16 -19.16 27.70
C ASN A 123 11.83 -18.86 26.99
N GLN A 124 11.53 -17.59 26.66
CA GLN A 124 10.21 -17.21 26.12
C GLN A 124 10.25 -16.50 24.77
N VAL A 125 11.44 -16.24 24.22
CA VAL A 125 11.59 -15.46 23.00
C VAL A 125 11.87 -16.37 21.81
N GLU A 126 10.93 -16.42 20.86
CA GLU A 126 11.19 -17.04 19.57
C GLU A 126 12.10 -16.14 18.73
N VAL A 127 13.32 -16.60 18.45
CA VAL A 127 14.31 -15.90 17.64
C VAL A 127 14.32 -16.45 16.22
N PHE A 128 14.38 -15.57 15.23
CA PHE A 128 14.49 -15.95 13.83
C PHE A 128 15.41 -15.00 13.05
N LYS A 129 15.97 -15.50 11.95
CA LYS A 129 16.76 -14.71 11.02
C LYS A 129 15.86 -14.10 9.95
N ALA A 130 16.17 -12.88 9.55
CA ALA A 130 15.50 -12.19 8.45
C ALA A 130 16.50 -11.35 7.65
N CYS A 131 16.07 -10.86 6.49
CA CYS A 131 16.83 -9.90 5.69
C CYS A 131 16.06 -8.57 5.67
N SER A 132 16.72 -7.46 6.00
CA SER A 132 16.11 -6.14 5.79
C SER A 132 15.99 -5.85 4.29
N LEU A 133 14.95 -5.11 3.90
CA LEU A 133 14.73 -4.67 2.52
C LEU A 133 14.85 -3.16 2.39
N ASP A 134 14.33 -2.43 3.39
CA ASP A 134 14.45 -0.99 3.50
C ASP A 134 14.33 -0.55 4.97
N MET A 135 14.92 0.59 5.31
CA MET A 135 14.85 1.20 6.63
C MET A 135 14.56 2.70 6.52
N SER A 136 13.83 3.25 7.49
CA SER A 136 13.53 4.68 7.64
C SER A 136 13.54 5.08 9.10
N GLY A 137 13.50 6.39 9.37
CA GLY A 137 13.36 6.91 10.74
C GLY A 137 12.08 6.46 11.47
N GLY A 138 11.08 5.93 10.75
CA GLY A 138 9.84 5.42 11.32
C GLY A 138 9.74 3.89 11.39
N GLY A 139 10.76 3.14 10.96
CA GLY A 139 10.75 1.68 10.99
C GLY A 139 11.41 1.01 9.79
N MET A 140 11.29 -0.32 9.70
CA MET A 140 12.02 -1.17 8.77
C MET A 140 11.09 -2.21 8.11
N LYS A 141 11.36 -2.54 6.85
CA LYS A 141 10.78 -3.70 6.17
C LYS A 141 11.76 -4.87 6.21
N ILE A 142 11.29 -6.03 6.67
CA ILE A 142 12.05 -7.28 6.68
C ILE A 142 11.39 -8.35 5.81
N ALA A 143 12.20 -9.20 5.20
CA ALA A 143 11.81 -10.46 4.58
C ALA A 143 12.25 -11.60 5.50
N ALA A 144 11.30 -12.44 5.89
CA ALA A 144 11.52 -13.59 6.77
C ALA A 144 11.03 -14.88 6.10
N ASP A 145 11.38 -16.02 6.68
CA ASP A 145 10.97 -17.32 6.18
C ASP A 145 9.43 -17.47 6.20
N GLY A 146 8.86 -17.97 5.10
CA GLY A 146 7.41 -18.15 4.96
C GLY A 146 6.78 -19.06 6.02
N ARG A 147 7.56 -19.94 6.67
CA ARG A 147 7.11 -20.77 7.80
C ARG A 147 6.65 -19.94 9.00
N LEU A 148 7.12 -18.71 9.14
CA LEU A 148 6.74 -17.78 10.21
C LEU A 148 5.40 -17.07 9.96
N LYS A 149 4.82 -17.19 8.76
CA LYS A 149 3.59 -16.48 8.37
C LYS A 149 2.42 -16.70 9.34
N TYR A 150 2.32 -17.89 9.93
CA TYR A 150 1.24 -18.24 10.85
C TYR A 150 1.56 -17.91 12.32
N LYS A 151 2.81 -17.56 12.60
CA LYS A 151 3.29 -17.23 13.96
C LYS A 151 3.25 -15.74 14.23
N LEU A 152 3.47 -14.92 13.21
CA LEU A 152 3.48 -13.46 13.32
C LEU A 152 2.12 -12.87 12.94
N LYS A 153 1.65 -11.94 13.76
CA LYS A 153 0.40 -11.22 13.59
C LYS A 153 0.63 -9.71 13.63
N ILE A 154 -0.29 -8.97 13.02
CA ILE A 154 -0.30 -7.51 13.14
C ILE A 154 -0.50 -7.16 14.62
N GLY A 155 0.40 -6.33 15.16
CA GLY A 155 0.40 -5.93 16.57
C GLY A 155 1.49 -6.61 17.40
N ASP A 156 2.14 -7.66 16.90
CA ASP A 156 3.26 -8.28 17.60
C ASP A 156 4.44 -7.30 17.72
N ILE A 157 5.08 -7.32 18.89
CA ILE A 157 6.30 -6.55 19.15
C ILE A 157 7.50 -7.40 18.77
N ILE A 158 8.30 -6.91 17.83
CA ILE A 158 9.50 -7.61 17.36
C ILE A 158 10.71 -6.73 17.66
N MET A 159 11.63 -7.24 18.46
CA MET A 159 12.95 -6.65 18.63
C MET A 159 13.83 -7.08 17.45
N VAL A 160 14.57 -6.13 16.86
CA VAL A 160 15.47 -6.41 15.73
C VAL A 160 16.88 -5.96 16.05
N THR A 161 17.82 -6.89 16.00
CA THR A 161 19.25 -6.62 16.12
C THR A 161 19.84 -6.43 14.72
N ILE A 162 20.35 -5.24 14.48
CA ILE A 162 20.99 -4.85 13.21
C ILE A 162 22.50 -5.00 13.39
N PRO A 163 23.19 -5.78 12.56
CA PRO A 163 24.64 -5.87 12.63
C PRO A 163 25.24 -4.54 12.13
N MET A 164 25.84 -3.78 13.05
CA MET A 164 26.69 -2.65 12.69
C MET A 164 28.14 -3.12 12.72
N LYS A 165 28.93 -2.73 11.72
CA LYS A 165 30.38 -2.81 11.85
C LYS A 165 30.79 -1.64 12.73
N ASP A 166 31.57 -1.91 13.76
CA ASP A 166 32.33 -0.86 14.42
C ASP A 166 33.32 -0.31 13.39
N ASP A 167 33.29 1.01 13.18
CA ASP A 167 34.30 1.73 12.40
C ASP A 167 35.62 1.83 13.18
#